data_AF-A0A2X2BMN4-F1
#
_entry.id   AF-A0A2X2BMN4-F1
#
_cell.length_a   1.000
_cell.length_b   1.000
_cell.length_c   1.000
_cell.angle_alpha   90.00
_cell.angle_beta   90.00
_cell.angle_gamma   90.00
#
_symmetry.space_group_name_H-M   'P 1'
#
loop_
_entity.id
_entity.type
_entity.pdbx_description
1 polymer ?
#
loop_
_entity_poly.entity_id
_entity_poly.type
_entity_poly.pdbx_seq_one_letter_code
_entity_poly.pdbx_strand_id
1 'polypeptide(L)'
;MYLSESASYADYLLPESTYLERDEEISDVSGLNPAYALRQQVVEPIGDTKPSWLIWMELGKKLGLASYYPWENMGVRQLYQVKGDENLYKEIHQKGYLSYGIPLLLREPSYVKAFVEQYPDAIKHVDSNNMMEKSLSFKSPSGLIEIYSEELESLLENYGIPRFHNFPLKQKR
;
A
#
# COMPACT_ATOMS: atom_id res chain seq x y z
N MET A 1 1.02 -16.48 17.53
CA MET A 1 1.83 -17.05 16.42
C MET A 1 2.19 -18.49 16.76
N TYR A 2 2.36 -19.37 15.75
CA TYR A 2 2.64 -20.80 15.96
C TYR A 2 4.02 -21.18 15.39
N LEU A 3 4.61 -22.26 15.90
CA LEU A 3 5.85 -22.82 15.35
C LEU A 3 5.56 -23.43 13.97
N SER A 4 6.04 -22.79 12.91
CA SER A 4 5.96 -23.31 11.55
C SER A 4 7.09 -24.31 11.26
N GLU A 5 6.99 -25.02 10.13
CA GLU A 5 8.09 -25.86 9.64
C GLU A 5 9.38 -25.04 9.49
N SER A 6 9.30 -23.86 8.87
CA SER A 6 10.46 -22.95 8.73
C SER A 6 11.02 -22.50 10.08
N ALA A 7 10.15 -22.21 11.05
CA ALA A 7 10.58 -21.78 12.39
C ALA A 7 11.33 -22.89 13.15
N SER A 8 11.03 -24.16 12.89
CA SER A 8 11.72 -25.31 13.50
C SER A 8 13.21 -25.40 13.14
N TYR A 9 13.63 -24.74 12.06
CA TYR A 9 15.03 -24.70 11.61
C TYR A 9 15.76 -23.40 11.99
N ALA A 10 15.13 -22.48 12.72
CA ALA A 10 15.73 -21.20 13.09
C ALA A 10 16.58 -21.30 14.36
N ASP A 11 17.72 -20.59 14.39
CA ASP A 11 18.54 -20.46 15.61
C ASP A 11 17.84 -19.64 16.70
N TYR A 12 17.00 -18.67 16.30
CA TYR A 12 16.28 -17.77 17.18
C TYR A 12 14.81 -17.67 16.79
N LEU A 13 13.95 -17.75 17.80
CA LEU A 13 12.51 -17.52 17.67
C LEU A 13 12.15 -16.23 18.40
N LEU A 14 11.56 -15.28 17.67
CA LEU A 14 11.12 -14.00 18.21
C LEU A 14 9.59 -13.96 18.24
N PRO A 15 8.96 -14.07 19.42
CA PRO A 15 7.51 -14.16 19.53
C PRO A 15 6.85 -12.80 19.23
N GLU A 16 6.10 -12.76 18.14
CA GLU A 16 5.35 -11.57 17.72
C GLU A 16 3.94 -11.56 18.31
N SER A 17 3.53 -10.41 18.87
CA SER A 17 2.15 -10.16 19.32
C SER A 17 1.20 -10.26 18.13
N THR A 18 0.03 -10.85 18.27
CA THR A 18 -0.97 -10.96 17.19
C THR A 18 -1.63 -9.62 16.87
N TYR A 19 -2.41 -9.56 15.78
CA TYR A 19 -3.01 -8.32 15.29
C TYR A 19 -3.96 -7.64 16.27
N LEU A 20 -4.59 -8.37 17.22
CA LEU A 20 -5.45 -7.76 18.25
C LEU A 20 -4.66 -7.19 19.44
N GLU A 21 -3.38 -7.56 19.56
CA GLU A 21 -2.53 -7.26 20.72
C GLU A 21 -1.62 -6.05 20.49
N ARG A 22 -1.76 -5.34 19.37
CA ARG A 22 -0.82 -4.26 19.00
C ARG A 22 -1.45 -3.13 18.20
N ASP A 23 -0.88 -1.95 18.38
CA ASP A 23 -1.03 -0.83 17.45
C ASP A 23 -0.13 -1.01 16.23
N GLU A 24 -0.61 -0.54 15.07
CA GLU A 24 0.13 -0.54 13.81
C GLU A 24 0.22 0.87 13.20
N GLU A 25 1.04 1.00 12.16
CA GLU A 25 1.02 2.15 11.27
C GLU A 25 -0.38 2.45 10.73
N ILE A 26 -0.59 3.72 10.40
CA ILE A 26 -1.60 4.10 9.43
C ILE A 26 -1.21 3.45 8.09
N SER A 27 -2.08 2.57 7.60
CA SER A 27 -1.89 1.82 6.38
C SER A 27 -2.54 2.54 5.20
N ASP A 28 -1.80 2.63 4.10
CA ASP A 28 -2.31 3.05 2.80
C ASP A 28 -3.18 1.93 2.21
N VAL A 29 -4.43 2.27 1.88
CA VAL A 29 -5.35 1.40 1.14
C VAL A 29 -5.56 2.02 -0.26
N SER A 30 -4.54 1.87 -1.09
CA SER A 30 -4.54 2.33 -2.47
C SER A 30 -5.42 1.45 -3.33
N GLY A 31 -6.35 2.07 -4.05
CA GLY A 31 -7.26 1.40 -4.96
C GLY A 31 -8.10 2.40 -5.71
N LEU A 32 -9.21 1.93 -6.30
CA LEU A 32 -10.18 2.82 -6.97
C LEU A 32 -10.71 3.90 -6.02
N ASN A 33 -10.89 3.54 -4.74
CA ASN A 33 -11.30 4.44 -3.67
C ASN A 33 -10.17 4.49 -2.64
N PRO A 34 -9.20 5.42 -2.78
CA PRO A 34 -8.08 5.50 -1.85
C PRO A 34 -8.56 5.79 -0.44
N ALA A 35 -7.95 5.12 0.52
CA ALA A 35 -8.27 5.28 1.94
C ALA A 35 -7.04 5.10 2.82
N TYR A 36 -7.15 5.55 4.07
CA TYR A 36 -6.23 5.21 5.14
C TYR A 36 -6.94 4.35 6.18
N ALA A 37 -6.28 3.28 6.62
CA ALA A 37 -6.80 2.37 7.64
C ALA A 37 -5.88 2.35 8.85
N LEU A 38 -6.45 2.18 10.04
CA LEU A 38 -5.71 2.07 11.28
C LEU A 38 -6.19 0.87 12.08
N ARG A 39 -5.24 0.05 12.51
CA ARG A 39 -5.45 -1.01 13.48
C ARG A 39 -4.94 -0.55 14.85
N GLN A 40 -5.81 -0.67 15.84
CA GLN A 40 -5.52 -0.34 17.23
C GLN A 40 -5.49 -1.60 18.07
N GLN A 41 -4.68 -1.59 19.12
CA GLN A 41 -4.65 -2.64 20.12
C GLN A 41 -6.03 -2.79 20.78
N VAL A 42 -6.51 -4.02 20.88
CA VAL A 42 -7.82 -4.37 21.47
C VAL A 42 -7.65 -5.15 22.78
N VAL A 43 -6.61 -5.96 22.87
CA VAL A 43 -6.28 -6.76 24.06
C VAL A 43 -4.81 -6.60 24.41
N GLU A 44 -4.44 -6.90 25.65
CA GLU A 44 -3.04 -6.92 26.05
C GLU A 44 -2.28 -8.09 25.42
N PRO A 45 -0.99 -7.92 25.08
CA PRO A 45 -0.15 -9.02 24.62
C PRO A 45 -0.13 -10.17 25.62
N ILE A 46 -0.33 -11.39 25.12
CA ILE A 46 -0.23 -12.60 25.92
C ILE A 46 1.23 -13.07 25.95
N GLY A 47 1.75 -13.33 27.16
CA GLY A 47 3.11 -13.81 27.37
C GLY A 47 4.17 -12.73 27.13
N ASP A 48 5.38 -13.13 26.73
CA ASP A 48 6.50 -12.23 26.43
C ASP A 48 6.58 -11.94 24.92
N THR A 49 5.44 -11.56 24.33
CA THR A 49 5.38 -11.19 22.91
C THR A 49 5.65 -9.69 22.74
N LYS A 50 6.23 -9.33 21.60
CA LYS A 50 6.41 -7.93 21.20
C LYS A 50 5.79 -7.67 19.83
N PRO A 51 5.25 -6.49 19.55
CA PRO A 51 4.82 -6.15 18.20
C PRO A 51 6.03 -6.07 17.27
N SER A 52 5.85 -6.45 16.00
CA SER A 52 6.92 -6.54 15.00
C SER A 52 7.78 -5.26 14.93
N TRP A 53 7.15 -4.08 14.93
CA TRP A 53 7.86 -2.80 14.88
C TRP A 53 8.85 -2.59 16.04
N LEU A 54 8.52 -3.08 17.24
CA LEU A 54 9.37 -2.95 18.43
C LEU A 54 10.56 -3.91 18.34
N ILE A 55 10.33 -5.15 17.87
CA ILE A 55 11.39 -6.14 17.62
C ILE A 55 12.43 -5.57 16.65
N TRP A 56 11.98 -5.04 15.51
CA TRP A 56 12.87 -4.47 14.49
C TRP A 56 13.55 -3.18 14.95
N MET A 57 12.85 -2.33 15.70
CA MET A 57 13.42 -1.10 16.25
C MET A 57 14.54 -1.42 17.27
N GLU A 58 14.31 -2.34 18.21
CA GLU A 58 15.31 -2.73 19.21
C GLU A 58 16.53 -3.38 18.56
N LEU A 59 16.31 -4.26 17.57
CA LEU A 59 17.39 -4.87 16.80
C LEU A 59 18.18 -3.81 16.02
N GLY A 60 17.49 -2.91 15.31
CA GLY A 60 18.11 -1.81 14.58
C GLY A 60 18.96 -0.92 15.48
N LYS A 61 18.48 -0.59 16.69
CA LYS A 61 19.25 0.17 17.68
C LYS A 61 20.54 -0.54 18.08
N LYS A 62 20.50 -1.86 18.33
CA LYS A 62 21.69 -2.67 18.64
C LYS A 62 22.69 -2.74 17.48
N LEU A 63 22.22 -2.63 16.24
CA LEU A 63 23.04 -2.62 15.02
C LEU A 63 23.55 -1.21 14.65
N GLY A 64 23.31 -0.19 15.47
CA GLY A 64 23.72 1.18 15.16
C GLY A 64 22.83 1.91 14.15
N LEU A 65 21.64 1.38 13.86
CA LEU A 65 20.66 1.93 12.90
C LEU A 65 19.57 2.77 13.60
N ALA A 66 19.84 3.29 14.80
CA ALA A 66 18.87 4.02 15.60
C ALA A 66 18.29 5.25 14.88
N SER A 67 19.06 5.88 13.99
CA SER A 67 18.63 7.05 13.20
C SER A 67 17.44 6.77 12.27
N TYR A 68 17.21 5.50 11.88
CA TYR A 68 16.08 5.10 11.04
C TYR A 68 14.78 4.89 11.84
N TYR A 69 14.86 4.94 13.18
CA TYR A 69 13.72 4.80 14.07
C TYR A 69 13.59 6.03 14.99
N PRO A 70 13.30 7.22 14.43
CA PRO A 70 13.22 8.48 15.20
C PRO A 70 11.99 8.59 16.11
N TRP A 71 11.16 7.55 16.20
CA TRP A 71 9.97 7.50 17.04
C TRP A 71 10.19 6.58 18.25
N GLU A 72 9.58 6.93 19.38
CA GLU A 72 9.66 6.15 20.62
C GLU A 72 8.60 5.05 20.67
N ASN A 73 7.40 5.35 20.19
CA ASN A 73 6.24 4.46 20.22
C ASN A 73 5.39 4.62 18.95
N MET A 74 4.39 3.74 18.79
CA MET A 74 3.55 3.74 17.59
C MET A 74 2.72 5.02 17.44
N GLY A 75 2.21 5.61 18.53
CA GLY A 75 1.46 6.87 18.46
C GLY A 75 2.29 8.03 17.91
N VAL A 76 3.55 8.16 18.35
CA VAL A 76 4.51 9.14 17.80
C VAL A 76 4.76 8.88 16.31
N ARG A 77 4.88 7.61 15.93
CA ARG A 77 5.07 7.23 14.53
C ARG A 77 3.86 7.57 13.67
N GLN A 78 2.65 7.30 14.14
CA GLN A 78 1.40 7.65 13.45
C GLN A 78 1.27 9.17 13.30
N LEU A 79 1.58 9.95 14.34
CA LEU A 79 1.65 11.42 14.26
C LEU A 79 2.67 11.90 13.22
N TYR A 80 3.83 11.24 13.13
CA TYR A 80 4.81 11.49 12.09
C TYR A 80 4.25 11.18 10.68
N GLN A 81 3.52 10.08 10.50
CA GLN A 81 2.88 9.72 9.22
C GLN A 81 1.88 10.79 8.76
N VAL A 82 1.10 11.37 9.68
CA VAL A 82 0.15 12.46 9.37
C VAL A 82 0.78 13.86 9.43
N LYS A 83 2.13 13.95 9.45
CA LYS A 83 2.87 15.23 9.48
C LYS A 83 2.47 16.16 10.64
N GLY A 84 2.08 15.59 11.77
CA GLY A 84 1.65 16.34 12.96
C GLY A 84 0.20 16.85 12.92
N ASP A 85 -0.62 16.44 11.95
CA ASP A 85 -2.04 16.78 11.93
C ASP A 85 -2.80 16.02 13.03
N GLU A 86 -3.00 16.69 14.17
CA GLU A 86 -3.73 16.12 15.30
C GLU A 86 -5.21 15.83 15.01
N ASN A 87 -5.84 16.58 14.11
CA ASN A 87 -7.24 16.37 13.78
C ASN A 87 -7.38 15.08 12.96
N LEU A 88 -6.52 14.89 11.97
CA LEU A 88 -6.47 13.66 11.18
C LEU A 88 -6.13 12.46 12.06
N TYR A 89 -5.16 12.60 12.97
CA TYR A 89 -4.82 11.57 13.95
C TYR A 89 -6.04 11.17 14.81
N LYS A 90 -6.75 12.14 15.39
CA LYS A 90 -7.95 11.87 16.21
C LYS A 90 -9.06 11.23 15.38
N GLU A 91 -9.28 11.71 14.17
CA GLU A 91 -10.33 11.22 13.28
C GLU A 91 -10.09 9.76 12.87
N ILE A 92 -8.87 9.40 12.48
CA ILE A 92 -8.55 8.02 12.08
C ILE A 92 -8.57 7.05 13.25
N HIS A 93 -8.15 7.47 14.45
CA HIS A 93 -8.31 6.69 15.68
C HIS A 93 -9.79 6.44 16.02
N GLN A 94 -10.66 7.41 15.76
CA GLN A 94 -12.09 7.26 16.01
C GLN A 94 -12.78 6.36 14.98
N LYS A 95 -12.48 6.55 13.69
CA LYS A 95 -13.19 5.87 12.59
C LYS A 95 -12.56 4.55 12.16
N GLY A 96 -11.26 4.36 12.35
CA GLY A 96 -10.47 3.21 11.90
C GLY A 96 -10.25 3.12 10.39
N TYR A 97 -11.11 3.74 9.57
CA TYR A 97 -11.01 3.75 8.10
C TYR A 97 -11.50 5.10 7.55
N LEU A 98 -10.62 5.83 6.85
CA LEU A 98 -10.92 7.11 6.22
C LEU A 98 -10.82 6.98 4.70
N SER A 99 -11.96 6.98 4.01
CA SER A 99 -12.02 6.92 2.55
C SER A 99 -12.05 8.32 1.94
N TYR A 100 -11.31 8.49 0.85
CA TYR A 100 -11.30 9.68 -0.01
C TYR A 100 -11.71 9.32 -1.44
N GLY A 101 -12.27 8.13 -1.64
CA GLY A 101 -12.69 7.66 -2.95
C GLY A 101 -13.99 8.29 -3.42
N ILE A 102 -13.95 8.88 -4.61
CA ILE A 102 -15.11 9.21 -5.42
C ILE A 102 -14.84 8.76 -6.86
N PRO A 103 -15.88 8.44 -7.66
CA PRO A 103 -15.68 8.06 -9.05
C PRO A 103 -14.90 9.12 -9.84
N LEU A 104 -13.83 8.71 -10.51
CA LEU A 104 -13.01 9.58 -11.35
C LEU A 104 -12.67 8.88 -12.68
N LEU A 105 -13.33 9.31 -13.74
CA LEU A 105 -12.95 8.99 -15.12
C LEU A 105 -12.24 10.22 -15.70
N LEU A 106 -10.91 10.13 -15.84
CA LEU A 106 -10.06 11.27 -16.23
C LEU A 106 -10.42 11.89 -17.59
N ARG A 107 -11.10 11.14 -18.46
CA ARG A 107 -11.51 11.56 -19.80
C ARG A 107 -13.01 11.87 -19.91
N GLU A 108 -13.69 12.03 -18.78
CA GLU A 108 -15.11 12.40 -18.73
C GLU A 108 -15.28 13.74 -17.99
N PRO A 109 -15.60 14.85 -18.70
CA PRO A 109 -15.66 16.18 -18.10
C PRO A 109 -16.61 16.29 -16.89
N SER A 110 -17.72 15.54 -16.88
CA SER A 110 -18.66 15.53 -15.75
C SER A 110 -18.07 14.92 -14.49
N TYR A 111 -17.28 13.85 -14.62
CA TYR A 111 -16.60 13.20 -13.50
C TYR A 111 -15.44 14.06 -12.99
N VAL A 112 -14.65 14.64 -13.89
CA VAL A 112 -13.57 15.57 -13.52
C VAL A 112 -14.12 16.79 -12.77
N LYS A 113 -15.24 17.35 -13.24
CA LYS A 113 -15.91 18.46 -12.56
C LYS A 113 -16.34 18.08 -11.14
N ALA A 114 -17.06 16.96 -10.97
CA ALA A 114 -17.48 16.48 -9.65
C ALA A 114 -16.27 16.21 -8.73
N PHE A 115 -15.16 15.72 -9.30
CA PHE A 115 -13.94 15.49 -8.55
C PHE A 115 -13.30 16.79 -8.03
N VAL A 116 -13.24 17.82 -8.87
CA VAL A 116 -12.71 19.15 -8.48
C VAL A 116 -13.63 19.85 -7.47
N GLU A 117 -14.95 19.68 -7.57
CA GLU A 117 -15.90 20.21 -6.58
C GLU A 117 -15.63 19.64 -5.18
N GLN A 118 -15.30 18.34 -5.09
CA GLN A 118 -14.94 17.68 -3.84
C GLN A 118 -13.50 17.99 -3.39
N TYR A 119 -12.57 18.06 -4.34
CA TYR A 119 -11.14 18.29 -4.12
C TYR A 119 -10.65 19.49 -4.93
N PRO A 120 -10.85 20.74 -4.45
CA PRO A 120 -10.56 21.95 -5.22
C PRO A 120 -9.11 22.04 -5.74
N ASP A 121 -8.14 21.52 -4.98
CA ASP A 121 -6.73 21.49 -5.39
C ASP A 121 -6.47 20.64 -6.63
N ALA A 122 -7.40 19.76 -7.03
CA ALA A 122 -7.29 18.97 -8.24
C ALA A 122 -7.36 19.81 -9.52
N ILE A 123 -7.85 21.07 -9.45
CA ILE A 123 -7.94 21.96 -10.61
C ILE A 123 -6.60 22.15 -11.34
N LYS A 124 -5.47 22.05 -10.61
CA LYS A 124 -4.11 22.14 -11.17
C LYS A 124 -3.77 21.02 -12.17
N HIS A 125 -4.55 19.95 -12.18
CA HIS A 125 -4.40 18.81 -13.07
C HIS A 125 -5.42 18.79 -14.21
N VAL A 126 -6.30 19.79 -14.29
CA VAL A 126 -7.32 19.89 -15.33
C VAL A 126 -6.76 20.58 -16.57
N ASP A 127 -6.92 19.93 -17.71
CA ASP A 127 -6.52 20.38 -19.03
C ASP A 127 -7.54 21.38 -19.62
N SER A 128 -7.17 22.06 -20.72
CA SER A 128 -8.01 23.08 -21.36
C SER A 128 -9.35 22.57 -21.89
N ASN A 129 -9.51 21.25 -22.03
CA ASN A 129 -10.73 20.57 -22.45
C ASN A 129 -11.59 20.08 -21.26
N ASN A 130 -11.31 20.54 -20.03
CA ASN A 130 -11.98 20.13 -18.79
C ASN A 130 -11.82 18.64 -18.45
N MET A 131 -10.78 17.99 -18.96
CA MET A 131 -10.40 16.61 -18.62
C MET A 131 -9.08 16.61 -17.84
N MET A 132 -8.63 15.45 -17.38
CA MET A 132 -7.33 15.24 -16.74
C MET A 132 -6.49 14.25 -17.56
N GLU A 133 -6.47 14.41 -18.89
CA GLU A 133 -5.86 13.46 -19.82
C GLU A 133 -4.35 13.35 -19.63
N LYS A 134 -3.66 14.45 -19.29
CA LYS A 134 -2.22 14.42 -19.02
C LYS A 134 -1.86 13.65 -17.76
N SER A 135 -2.83 13.42 -16.87
CA SER A 135 -2.65 12.59 -15.68
C SER A 135 -2.68 11.09 -16.00
N LEU A 136 -3.20 10.71 -17.17
CA LEU A 136 -3.24 9.33 -17.63
C LEU A 136 -1.93 8.99 -18.36
N SER A 137 -1.00 8.35 -17.64
CA SER A 137 0.25 7.83 -18.21
C SER A 137 0.51 6.41 -17.73
N PHE A 138 1.05 5.58 -18.62
CA PHE A 138 1.40 4.20 -18.34
C PHE A 138 2.92 4.01 -18.38
N LYS A 139 3.44 3.01 -17.66
CA LYS A 139 4.88 2.66 -17.69
C LYS A 139 5.30 1.86 -18.93
N SER A 140 4.39 1.73 -19.90
CA SER A 140 4.65 1.07 -21.18
C SER A 140 5.57 1.94 -22.06
N PRO A 141 6.31 1.34 -23.02
CA PRO A 141 7.15 2.07 -23.96
C PRO A 141 6.43 3.20 -24.70
N SER A 142 5.17 2.98 -25.11
CA SER A 142 4.35 3.99 -25.78
C SER A 142 3.72 5.02 -24.83
N GLY A 143 3.75 4.79 -23.52
CA GLY A 143 3.00 5.56 -22.53
C GLY A 143 1.49 5.33 -22.55
N LEU A 144 0.99 4.39 -23.38
CA LEU A 144 -0.41 4.04 -23.56
C LEU A 144 -0.69 2.59 -23.13
N ILE A 145 -1.97 2.20 -23.12
CA ILE A 145 -2.32 0.78 -23.01
C ILE A 145 -1.89 0.09 -24.31
N GLU A 146 -0.96 -0.84 -24.21
CA GLU A 146 -0.42 -1.60 -25.33
C GLU A 146 -1.25 -2.86 -25.57
N ILE A 147 -2.05 -2.85 -26.64
CA ILE A 147 -2.76 -4.04 -27.12
C ILE A 147 -1.78 -5.04 -27.74
N TYR A 148 -0.64 -4.54 -28.23
CA TYR A 148 0.47 -5.29 -28.80
C TYR A 148 1.78 -4.92 -28.11
N SER A 149 2.58 -5.92 -27.73
CA SER A 149 3.91 -5.77 -27.13
C SER A 149 4.98 -6.31 -28.08
N GLU A 150 5.76 -5.40 -28.67
CA GLU A 150 6.91 -5.76 -29.52
C GLU A 150 7.98 -6.51 -28.73
N GLU A 151 8.17 -6.14 -27.45
CA GLU A 151 9.09 -6.83 -26.54
C GLU A 151 8.73 -8.31 -26.40
N LEU A 152 7.46 -8.63 -26.14
CA LEU A 152 7.00 -10.02 -26.04
C LEU A 152 7.14 -10.77 -27.36
N GLU A 153 6.79 -10.13 -28.49
CA GLU A 153 6.94 -10.75 -29.81
C GLU A 153 8.41 -11.09 -30.12
N SER A 154 9.34 -10.23 -29.73
CA SER A 154 10.78 -10.46 -29.93
C SER A 154 11.35 -11.60 -29.08
N LEU A 155 10.74 -11.85 -27.90
CA LEU A 155 11.14 -12.93 -26.99
C LEU A 155 10.50 -14.26 -27.37
N LEU A 156 9.25 -14.21 -27.84
CA LEU A 156 8.44 -15.38 -28.18
C LEU A 156 7.54 -15.05 -29.37
N GLU A 157 7.81 -15.68 -30.51
CA GLU A 157 7.01 -15.51 -31.73
C GLU A 157 5.52 -15.81 -31.48
N ASN A 158 4.64 -14.92 -31.94
CA ASN A 158 3.19 -14.90 -31.75
C ASN A 158 2.67 -14.57 -30.34
N TYR A 159 3.51 -14.09 -29.41
CA TYR A 159 3.08 -13.69 -28.06
C TYR A 159 2.92 -12.19 -27.86
N GLY A 160 3.20 -11.37 -28.88
CA GLY A 160 3.02 -9.92 -28.80
C GLY A 160 1.58 -9.48 -28.62
N ILE A 161 0.59 -10.33 -28.88
CA ILE A 161 -0.84 -10.02 -28.74
C ILE A 161 -1.47 -11.02 -27.77
N PRO A 162 -2.37 -10.60 -26.86
CA PRO A 162 -3.17 -11.53 -26.07
C PRO A 162 -3.94 -12.50 -26.96
N ARG A 163 -3.50 -13.76 -27.01
CA ARG A 163 -4.10 -14.85 -27.75
C ARG A 163 -4.11 -16.12 -26.90
N PHE A 164 -5.02 -17.03 -27.22
CA PHE A 164 -5.02 -18.35 -26.60
C PHE A 164 -3.87 -19.19 -27.16
N HIS A 165 -3.02 -19.71 -26.29
CA HIS A 165 -1.96 -20.66 -26.63
C HIS A 165 -2.21 -21.99 -25.93
N ASN A 166 -2.13 -23.08 -26.68
CA ASN A 166 -2.26 -24.41 -26.11
C ASN A 166 -0.90 -24.86 -25.55
N PHE A 167 -0.73 -24.79 -24.22
CA PHE A 167 0.48 -25.26 -23.56
C PHE A 167 0.31 -26.71 -23.08
N PRO A 168 1.12 -27.67 -23.56
CA PRO A 168 1.11 -29.01 -22.99
C PRO A 168 1.62 -28.93 -21.55
N LEU A 169 0.86 -29.51 -20.60
CA LEU A 169 1.30 -29.63 -19.22
C LEU A 169 2.59 -30.45 -19.16
N LYS A 170 3.51 -30.02 -18.28
CA LYS A 170 4.77 -30.74 -18.05
C LYS A 170 4.45 -32.18 -17.63
N GLN A 171 4.83 -33.15 -18.45
CA GLN A 171 4.66 -34.56 -18.10
C GLN A 171 5.52 -34.86 -16.86
N LYS A 172 4.95 -35.61 -15.91
CA LYS A 172 5.71 -36.07 -14.73
C LYS A 172 6.87 -36.93 -15.23
N ARG A 173 8.10 -36.57 -14.82
CA ARG A 173 9.29 -37.42 -14.98
C ARG A 173 9.21 -38.61 -14.03
#